data_AF-A0A9E3N6D5-F1
#
_entry.id   AF-A0A9E3N6D5-F1
#
_cell.length_a   1.000
_cell.length_b   1.000
_cell.length_c   1.000
_cell.angle_alpha   90.00
_cell.angle_beta   90.00
_cell.angle_gamma   90.00
#
_symmetry.space_group_name_H-M   'P 1'
#
loop_
_entity.id
_entity.type
_entity.pdbx_description
1 polymer ?
#
loop_
_entity_poly.entity_id
_entity_poly.type
_entity_poly.pdbx_seq_one_letter_code
_entity_poly.pdbx_strand_id
1 'polypeptide(L)'
;MAKGKFERTKPHVNVGTIGHVDHGKTTLTAAIATVLSKKFGGEAKAYDQIDAAPEEKARGITINTAHVEYETANRHYAHVDCPGHADYIKNMITGAAQMDGAILVCSAADGPMPQTREHILLARQVGVPYIVVFLNKCDLVDDAELLELVEMEVRELLSKYEFPGDDLPIIKGSAR
;
A
#
# COMPACT_ATOMS: atom_id res chain seq x y z
N MET A 1 -10.34 28.95 -0.39
CA MET A 1 -9.76 29.25 -1.71
C MET A 1 -10.20 28.15 -2.65
N ALA A 2 -10.76 28.46 -3.81
CA ALA A 2 -11.12 27.42 -4.77
C ALA A 2 -9.83 26.67 -5.17
N LYS A 3 -9.77 25.35 -4.96
CA LYS A 3 -8.68 24.52 -5.51
C LYS A 3 -8.59 24.86 -6.99
N GLY A 4 -7.40 25.25 -7.45
CA GLY A 4 -7.16 25.53 -8.87
C GLY A 4 -7.65 24.38 -9.73
N LYS A 5 -8.14 24.68 -10.93
CA LYS A 5 -8.64 23.65 -11.85
C LYS A 5 -7.49 22.67 -12.13
N PHE A 6 -7.65 21.42 -11.69
CA PHE A 6 -6.64 20.40 -11.91
C PHE A 6 -6.49 20.11 -13.41
N GLU A 7 -5.29 20.33 -13.95
CA GLU A 7 -4.99 20.04 -15.35
C GLU A 7 -4.45 18.61 -15.49
N ARG A 8 -5.21 17.76 -16.18
CA ARG A 8 -4.80 16.37 -16.49
C ARG A 8 -3.78 16.36 -17.62
N THR A 9 -2.50 16.57 -17.29
CA THR A 9 -1.40 16.55 -18.27
C THR A 9 -0.78 15.16 -18.48
N LYS A 10 -1.03 14.21 -17.56
CA LYS A 10 -0.46 12.86 -17.56
C LYS A 10 -1.55 11.78 -17.49
N PRO A 11 -1.30 10.56 -18.00
CA PRO A 11 -2.17 9.41 -17.75
C PRO A 11 -2.38 9.21 -16.25
N HIS A 12 -3.63 8.96 -15.86
CA HIS A 12 -4.04 8.78 -14.46
C HIS A 12 -4.20 7.30 -14.15
N VAL A 13 -3.71 6.87 -12.98
CA VAL A 13 -3.84 5.49 -12.49
C VAL A 13 -4.22 5.52 -11.01
N ASN A 14 -5.24 4.76 -10.63
CA ASN A 14 -5.61 4.55 -9.24
C ASN A 14 -4.79 3.40 -8.66
N VAL A 15 -4.09 3.65 -7.57
CA VAL A 15 -3.32 2.63 -6.84
C VAL A 15 -3.71 2.65 -5.37
N GLY A 16 -3.25 1.67 -4.59
CA GLY A 16 -3.43 1.75 -3.14
C GLY A 16 -2.69 0.68 -2.38
N THR A 17 -2.49 0.91 -1.08
CA THR A 17 -1.81 -0.01 -0.17
C THR A 17 -2.80 -0.96 0.48
N ILE A 18 -2.46 -2.25 0.47
CA ILE A 18 -3.19 -3.32 1.16
C ILE A 18 -2.21 -4.19 1.96
N GLY A 19 -2.70 -4.97 2.91
CA GLY A 19 -1.89 -5.83 3.77
C GLY A 19 -2.29 -5.74 5.23
N HIS A 20 -1.68 -6.60 6.05
CA HIS A 20 -2.01 -6.74 7.47
C HIS A 20 -1.81 -5.45 8.28
N VAL A 21 -2.50 -5.36 9.42
CA VAL A 21 -2.31 -4.29 10.41
C VAL A 21 -0.84 -4.20 10.81
N ASP A 22 -0.36 -2.99 11.09
CA ASP A 22 1.02 -2.70 11.52
C ASP A 22 2.16 -3.09 10.56
N HIS A 23 1.85 -3.55 9.34
CA HIS A 23 2.88 -3.80 8.31
C HIS A 23 3.44 -2.50 7.67
N GLY A 24 2.89 -1.34 8.01
CA GLY A 24 3.41 -0.02 7.61
C GLY A 24 2.87 0.53 6.29
N LYS A 25 1.59 0.24 5.96
CA LYS A 25 0.89 0.79 4.78
C LYS A 25 0.92 2.31 4.75
N THR A 26 0.41 2.94 5.80
CA THR A 26 0.32 4.41 5.92
C THR A 26 1.69 5.07 5.96
N THR A 27 2.68 4.46 6.63
CA THR A 27 4.07 4.90 6.61
C THR A 27 4.65 4.90 5.20
N LEU A 28 4.42 3.82 4.43
CA LEU A 28 4.84 3.73 3.04
C LEU A 28 4.14 4.78 2.18
N THR A 29 2.84 4.98 2.34
CA THR A 29 2.08 6.00 1.61
C THR A 29 2.64 7.40 1.84
N ALA A 30 2.94 7.76 3.09
CA ALA A 30 3.58 9.02 3.44
C ALA A 30 5.00 9.15 2.85
N ALA A 31 5.79 8.07 2.87
CA ALA A 31 7.13 8.03 2.30
C ALA A 31 7.10 8.26 0.78
N ILE A 32 6.20 7.59 0.06
CA ILE A 32 6.03 7.77 -1.39
C ILE A 32 5.67 9.23 -1.71
N ALA A 33 4.67 9.80 -1.03
CA ALA A 33 4.26 11.18 -1.23
C ALA A 33 5.41 12.17 -0.93
N THR A 34 6.21 11.91 0.10
CA THR A 34 7.36 12.74 0.48
C THR A 34 8.49 12.67 -0.55
N VAL A 35 8.83 11.47 -1.02
CA VAL A 35 9.90 11.28 -2.03
C VAL A 35 9.50 11.92 -3.36
N LEU A 36 8.25 11.73 -3.80
CA LEU A 36 7.80 12.25 -5.08
C LEU A 36 7.56 13.76 -5.04
N SER A 37 7.07 14.32 -3.94
CA SER A 37 6.93 15.78 -3.79
C SER A 37 8.28 16.50 -3.85
N LYS A 38 9.33 15.93 -3.25
CA LYS A 38 10.70 16.45 -3.35
C LYS A 38 11.25 16.41 -4.78
N LYS A 39 10.86 15.41 -5.58
CA LYS A 39 11.43 15.18 -6.91
C LYS A 39 10.66 15.88 -8.04
N PHE A 40 9.33 15.89 -7.97
CA PHE A 40 8.45 16.38 -9.03
C PHE A 40 7.59 17.58 -8.60
N GLY A 41 7.69 18.01 -7.33
CA GLY A 41 6.78 19.00 -6.75
C GLY A 41 5.48 18.38 -6.27
N GLY A 42 4.59 19.21 -5.72
CA GLY A 42 3.32 18.79 -5.13
C GLY A 42 3.32 18.85 -3.60
N GLU A 43 2.20 18.46 -3.00
CA GLU A 43 2.03 18.49 -1.54
C GLU A 43 2.58 17.21 -0.91
N ALA A 44 3.59 17.35 -0.05
CA ALA A 44 3.98 16.26 0.84
C ALA A 44 2.86 16.02 1.85
N LYS A 45 2.46 14.76 2.03
CA LYS A 45 1.57 14.36 3.12
C LYS A 45 2.34 13.56 4.17
N ALA A 46 2.36 14.08 5.39
CA ALA A 46 2.91 13.37 6.53
C ALA A 46 1.95 12.28 7.02
N TYR A 47 2.46 11.30 7.77
CA TYR A 47 1.69 10.21 8.37
C TYR A 47 0.42 10.71 9.10
N ASP A 48 0.58 11.72 9.97
CA ASP A 48 -0.50 12.30 10.78
C ASP A 48 -1.57 13.07 9.98
N GLN A 49 -1.31 13.30 8.68
CA GLN A 49 -2.25 13.90 7.73
C GLN A 49 -3.00 12.84 6.92
N ILE A 50 -2.54 11.60 6.92
CA ILE A 50 -3.21 10.44 6.33
C ILE A 50 -4.12 9.82 7.39
N ASP A 51 -3.57 9.42 8.54
CA ASP A 51 -4.33 9.01 9.73
C ASP A 51 -4.77 10.24 10.53
N ALA A 52 -5.67 11.03 9.95
CA ALA A 52 -6.05 12.34 10.48
C ALA A 52 -7.17 12.27 11.53
N ALA A 53 -8.00 11.21 11.53
CA ALA A 53 -9.16 11.16 12.41
C ALA A 53 -8.73 11.01 13.89
N PRO A 54 -9.42 11.67 14.85
CA PRO A 54 -9.07 11.55 16.27
C PRO A 54 -9.05 10.11 16.77
N GLU A 55 -9.93 9.25 16.25
CA GLU A 55 -9.99 7.83 16.60
C GLU A 55 -8.79 7.04 16.04
N GLU A 56 -8.34 7.36 14.83
CA GLU A 56 -7.16 6.75 14.21
C GLU A 56 -5.89 7.10 15.01
N LYS A 57 -5.75 8.37 15.39
CA LYS A 57 -4.63 8.82 16.24
C LYS A 57 -4.64 8.20 17.62
N ALA A 58 -5.83 8.01 18.20
CA ALA A 58 -5.97 7.41 19.53
C ALA A 58 -5.66 5.90 19.52
N ARG A 59 -5.99 5.20 18.43
CA ARG A 59 -5.81 3.74 18.31
C ARG A 59 -4.53 3.33 17.59
N GLY A 60 -3.87 4.24 16.87
CA GLY A 60 -2.68 3.94 16.07
C GLY A 60 -2.96 3.05 14.85
N ILE A 61 -4.19 3.01 14.36
CA ILE A 61 -4.59 2.20 13.20
C ILE A 61 -5.41 3.04 12.23
N THR A 62 -5.23 2.80 10.94
CA THR A 62 -6.09 3.34 9.88
C THR A 62 -7.49 2.73 9.98
N ILE A 63 -8.50 3.58 9.96
CA ILE A 63 -9.91 3.18 10.05
C ILE A 63 -10.61 3.52 8.73
N ASN A 64 -10.42 4.74 8.25
CA ASN A 64 -10.99 5.23 7.00
C ASN A 64 -9.98 5.09 5.87
N THR A 65 -10.47 4.89 4.65
CA THR A 65 -9.61 4.98 3.46
C THR A 65 -9.16 6.42 3.26
N ALA A 66 -7.85 6.64 3.15
CA ALA A 66 -7.29 7.96 2.88
C ALA A 66 -6.85 8.08 1.42
N HIS A 67 -7.16 9.22 0.80
CA HIS A 67 -6.74 9.52 -0.57
C HIS A 67 -5.52 10.46 -0.58
N VAL A 68 -4.45 10.03 -1.23
CA VAL A 68 -3.21 10.78 -1.41
C VAL A 68 -2.91 10.88 -2.91
N GLU A 69 -2.55 12.07 -3.38
CA GLU A 69 -2.18 12.27 -4.78
C GLU A 69 -0.67 12.50 -4.87
N TYR A 70 -0.05 11.90 -5.88
CA TYR A 70 1.36 12.13 -6.23
C TYR A 70 1.57 11.79 -7.69
N GLU A 71 2.71 12.20 -8.24
CA GLU A 71 3.03 11.94 -9.64
C GLU A 71 4.48 11.54 -9.84
N THR A 72 4.71 10.88 -10.97
CA THR A 72 6.05 10.63 -11.50
C THR A 72 6.23 11.42 -12.80
N ALA A 73 7.39 11.27 -13.45
CA ALA A 73 7.59 11.79 -14.80
C ALA A 73 6.55 11.26 -15.81
N ASN A 74 6.01 10.05 -15.60
CA ASN A 74 5.20 9.34 -16.58
C ASN A 74 3.70 9.42 -16.33
N ARG A 75 3.26 9.47 -15.07
CA ARG A 75 1.85 9.30 -14.68
C ARG A 75 1.49 10.10 -13.45
N HIS A 76 0.20 10.41 -13.33
CA HIS A 76 -0.41 10.89 -12.10
C HIS A 76 -1.07 9.72 -11.38
N TYR A 77 -0.95 9.66 -10.05
CA TYR A 77 -1.52 8.61 -9.23
C TYR A 77 -2.47 9.17 -8.18
N ALA A 78 -3.66 8.59 -8.09
CA ALA A 78 -4.48 8.67 -6.90
C ALA A 78 -4.24 7.40 -6.08
N HIS A 79 -3.74 7.56 -4.87
CA HIS A 79 -3.40 6.47 -3.95
C HIS A 79 -4.47 6.36 -2.86
N VAL A 80 -5.03 5.17 -2.70
CA VAL A 80 -5.98 4.84 -1.64
C VAL A 80 -5.27 4.02 -0.56
N ASP A 81 -5.05 4.60 0.61
CA ASP A 81 -4.48 3.89 1.76
C ASP A 81 -5.60 3.13 2.48
N CYS A 82 -5.55 1.79 2.44
CA CYS A 82 -6.60 0.96 3.01
C CYS A 82 -6.27 0.47 4.44
N PRO A 83 -7.28 0.32 5.31
CA PRO A 83 -7.08 -0.24 6.65
C PRO A 83 -6.70 -1.73 6.57
N GLY A 84 -5.88 -2.20 7.52
CA GLY A 84 -5.43 -3.60 7.60
C GLY A 84 -6.01 -4.40 8.76
N HIS A 85 -6.85 -3.79 9.59
CA HIS A 85 -7.48 -4.44 10.74
C HIS A 85 -8.78 -5.14 10.30
N ALA A 86 -9.05 -6.33 10.84
CA ALA A 86 -10.18 -7.17 10.43
C ALA A 86 -11.54 -6.44 10.52
N ASP A 87 -11.74 -5.66 11.59
CA ASP A 87 -12.99 -4.91 11.82
C ASP A 87 -13.32 -3.89 10.73
N TYR A 88 -12.32 -3.43 9.96
CA TYR A 88 -12.46 -2.39 8.94
C TYR A 88 -12.34 -2.94 7.52
N ILE A 89 -12.49 -4.25 7.34
CA ILE A 89 -12.34 -4.90 6.04
C ILE A 89 -13.31 -4.37 4.96
N LYS A 90 -14.50 -3.92 5.37
CA LYS A 90 -15.48 -3.31 4.46
C LYS A 90 -14.91 -2.08 3.76
N ASN A 91 -14.16 -1.26 4.51
CA ASN A 91 -13.54 -0.04 3.98
C ASN A 91 -12.42 -0.41 3.00
N MET A 92 -11.64 -1.46 3.32
CA MET A 92 -10.64 -1.99 2.40
C MET A 92 -11.27 -2.48 1.08
N ILE A 93 -12.38 -3.22 1.12
CA ILE A 93 -13.10 -3.68 -0.08
C ILE A 93 -13.51 -2.50 -0.96
N THR A 94 -14.09 -1.45 -0.37
CA THR A 94 -14.49 -0.25 -1.11
C THR A 94 -13.31 0.54 -1.68
N GLY A 95 -12.16 0.53 -1.01
CA GLY A 95 -10.93 1.13 -1.53
C GLY A 95 -10.30 0.32 -2.65
N ALA A 96 -10.20 -1.00 -2.48
CA ALA A 96 -9.61 -1.92 -3.45
C ALA A 96 -10.40 -1.97 -4.77
N ALA A 97 -11.72 -1.85 -4.73
CA ALA A 97 -12.56 -1.80 -5.93
C ALA A 97 -12.27 -0.60 -6.86
N GLN A 98 -11.53 0.40 -6.38
CA GLN A 98 -11.13 1.57 -7.16
C GLN A 98 -9.74 1.43 -7.77
N MET A 99 -8.98 0.37 -7.45
CA MET A 99 -7.56 0.25 -7.78
C MET A 99 -7.35 -0.39 -9.15
N ASP A 100 -6.59 0.29 -10.02
CA ASP A 100 -6.02 -0.28 -11.25
C ASP A 100 -4.80 -1.17 -10.95
N GLY A 101 -4.27 -1.08 -9.73
CA GLY A 101 -3.25 -1.98 -9.19
C GLY A 101 -2.99 -1.72 -7.70
N ALA A 102 -2.64 -2.73 -6.95
CA ALA A 102 -2.40 -2.61 -5.51
C ALA A 102 -0.92 -2.77 -5.14
N ILE A 103 -0.52 -2.14 -4.04
CA ILE A 103 0.76 -2.33 -3.36
C ILE A 103 0.48 -3.19 -2.13
N LEU A 104 0.88 -4.47 -2.17
CA LEU A 104 0.83 -5.35 -1.02
C LEU A 104 2.02 -5.05 -0.09
N VAL A 105 1.73 -4.56 1.11
CA VAL A 105 2.73 -4.27 2.13
C VAL A 105 2.83 -5.45 3.09
N CYS A 106 3.98 -6.11 3.10
CA CYS A 106 4.27 -7.24 3.98
C CYS A 106 5.48 -6.90 4.87
N SER A 107 5.38 -7.12 6.18
CA SER A 107 6.51 -6.93 7.09
C SER A 107 7.49 -8.09 6.94
N ALA A 108 8.77 -7.80 6.70
CA ALA A 108 9.83 -8.79 6.65
C ALA A 108 10.03 -9.51 8.00
N ALA A 109 9.73 -8.83 9.11
CA ALA A 109 9.88 -9.39 10.45
C ALA A 109 8.71 -10.33 10.83
N ASP A 110 7.52 -10.09 10.27
CA ASP A 110 6.30 -10.81 10.64
C ASP A 110 5.87 -11.85 9.58
N GLY A 111 6.25 -11.65 8.32
CA GLY A 111 5.83 -12.47 7.19
C GLY A 111 4.33 -12.35 6.85
N PRO A 112 3.80 -13.25 6.00
CA PRO A 112 2.40 -13.21 5.58
C PRO A 112 1.43 -13.58 6.72
N MET A 113 0.77 -12.57 7.27
CA MET A 113 -0.26 -12.69 8.31
C MET A 113 -1.69 -12.94 7.75
N PRO A 114 -2.71 -13.27 8.57
CA PRO A 114 -4.06 -13.63 8.09
C PRO A 114 -4.69 -12.61 7.13
N GLN A 115 -4.62 -11.32 7.45
CA GLN A 115 -5.17 -10.25 6.62
C GLN A 115 -4.35 -10.04 5.34
N THR A 116 -3.08 -10.45 5.29
CA THR A 116 -2.32 -10.50 4.03
C THR A 116 -3.01 -11.43 3.04
N ARG A 117 -3.40 -12.64 3.51
CA ARG A 117 -4.11 -13.63 2.69
C ARG A 117 -5.49 -13.13 2.28
N GLU A 118 -6.22 -12.57 3.24
CA GLU A 118 -7.56 -12.06 3.04
C GLU A 118 -7.58 -10.88 2.06
N HIS A 119 -6.62 -9.97 2.15
CA HIS A 119 -6.52 -8.83 1.26
C HIS A 119 -6.17 -9.24 -0.18
N ILE A 120 -5.30 -10.23 -0.37
CA ILE A 120 -5.01 -10.75 -1.72
C ILE A 120 -6.26 -11.38 -2.33
N LEU A 121 -6.98 -12.22 -1.56
CA LEU A 121 -8.23 -12.83 -2.00
C LEU A 121 -9.27 -11.78 -2.37
N LEU A 122 -9.48 -10.78 -1.51
CA LEU A 122 -10.47 -9.73 -1.75
C LEU A 122 -10.08 -8.82 -2.91
N ALA A 123 -8.80 -8.47 -3.06
CA ALA A 123 -8.29 -7.72 -4.20
C ALA A 123 -8.62 -8.43 -5.52
N ARG A 124 -8.43 -9.77 -5.57
CA ARG A 124 -8.85 -10.59 -6.72
C ARG A 124 -10.36 -10.52 -6.96
N GLN A 125 -11.17 -10.68 -5.90
CA GLN A 125 -12.63 -10.70 -6.02
C GLN A 125 -13.23 -9.37 -6.46
N VAL A 126 -12.63 -8.24 -6.07
CA VAL A 126 -13.06 -6.91 -6.53
C VAL A 126 -12.43 -6.48 -7.85
N GLY A 127 -11.62 -7.34 -8.47
CA GLY A 127 -11.11 -7.14 -9.83
C GLY A 127 -9.81 -6.35 -9.93
N VAL A 128 -9.00 -6.24 -8.87
CA VAL A 128 -7.67 -5.64 -8.95
C VAL A 128 -6.81 -6.47 -9.91
N PRO A 129 -6.32 -5.90 -11.03
CA PRO A 129 -5.70 -6.70 -12.08
C PRO A 129 -4.22 -7.00 -11.84
N TYR A 130 -3.55 -6.22 -10.99
CA TYR A 130 -2.10 -6.32 -10.78
C TYR A 130 -1.69 -5.93 -9.35
N ILE A 131 -0.69 -6.61 -8.80
CA ILE A 131 -0.14 -6.34 -7.46
C ILE A 131 1.38 -6.15 -7.55
N VAL A 132 1.89 -5.13 -6.88
CA VAL A 132 3.32 -4.98 -6.57
C VAL A 132 3.50 -5.25 -5.08
N VAL A 133 4.57 -5.92 -4.68
CA VAL A 133 4.85 -6.18 -3.26
C VAL A 133 5.92 -5.23 -2.75
N PHE A 134 5.69 -4.66 -1.58
CA PHE A 134 6.71 -3.99 -0.79
C PHE A 134 6.95 -4.80 0.50
N LEU A 135 8.10 -5.46 0.56
CA LEU A 135 8.58 -6.15 1.74
C LEU A 135 9.23 -5.09 2.65
N ASN A 136 8.45 -4.64 3.64
CA ASN A 136 8.78 -3.54 4.54
C ASN A 136 9.53 -4.02 5.79
N LYS A 137 10.07 -3.08 6.56
CA LYS A 137 10.79 -3.34 7.82
C LYS A 137 12.00 -4.26 7.65
N CYS A 138 12.63 -4.28 6.48
CA CYS A 138 13.84 -5.07 6.24
C CYS A 138 15.01 -4.62 7.13
N ASP A 139 14.98 -3.40 7.67
CA ASP A 139 15.95 -2.89 8.64
C ASP A 139 15.83 -3.52 10.04
N LEU A 140 14.79 -4.32 10.28
CA LEU A 140 14.63 -5.12 11.51
C LEU A 140 15.10 -6.57 11.34
N VAL A 141 15.52 -6.96 10.12
CA VAL A 141 15.89 -8.33 9.78
C VAL A 141 17.31 -8.34 9.23
N ASP A 142 18.24 -8.86 10.04
CA ASP A 142 19.66 -8.95 9.67
C ASP A 142 19.99 -10.24 8.88
N ASP A 143 19.06 -11.20 8.83
CA ASP A 143 19.22 -12.49 8.18
C ASP A 143 18.66 -12.49 6.75
N ALA A 144 19.55 -12.65 5.77
CA ALA A 144 19.19 -12.71 4.36
C ALA A 144 18.34 -13.96 4.01
N GLU A 145 18.58 -15.10 4.67
CA GLU A 145 17.82 -16.33 4.44
C GLU A 145 16.37 -16.16 4.88
N LEU A 146 16.14 -15.44 6.00
CA LEU A 146 14.80 -15.11 6.45
C LEU A 146 14.06 -14.19 5.46
N LEU A 147 14.74 -13.19 4.89
CA LEU A 147 14.16 -12.31 3.88
C LEU A 147 13.75 -13.07 2.61
N GLU A 148 14.57 -14.03 2.19
CA GLU A 148 14.27 -14.90 1.04
C GLU A 148 13.11 -15.84 1.34
N LEU A 149 13.07 -16.43 2.54
CA LEU A 149 11.96 -17.28 2.97
C LEU A 149 10.63 -16.52 2.96
N VAL A 150 10.60 -15.32 3.55
CA VAL A 150 9.37 -14.49 3.57
C VAL A 150 8.97 -14.08 2.14
N GLU A 151 9.93 -13.76 1.27
CA GLU A 151 9.66 -13.49 -0.13
C GLU A 151 8.99 -14.69 -0.82
N MET A 152 9.53 -15.89 -0.63
CA MET A 152 8.96 -17.13 -1.18
C MET A 152 7.54 -17.36 -0.69
N GLU A 153 7.27 -17.21 0.61
CA GLU A 153 5.92 -17.37 1.17
C GLU A 153 4.92 -16.36 0.58
N VAL A 154 5.34 -15.11 0.35
CA VAL A 154 4.48 -14.11 -0.32
C VAL A 154 4.19 -14.50 -1.76
N ARG A 155 5.19 -14.99 -2.51
CA ARG A 155 5.00 -15.45 -3.90
C ARG A 155 4.03 -16.62 -3.97
N GLU A 156 4.21 -17.64 -3.14
CA GLU A 156 3.32 -18.78 -3.05
C GLU A 156 1.88 -18.36 -2.74
N LEU A 157 1.71 -17.39 -1.83
CA LEU A 157 0.41 -16.87 -1.47
C LEU A 157 -0.27 -16.11 -2.62
N LEU A 158 0.49 -15.31 -3.39
CA LEU A 158 -0.01 -14.64 -4.58
C LEU A 158 -0.43 -15.64 -5.66
N SER A 159 0.41 -16.65 -5.92
CA SER A 159 0.13 -17.73 -6.87
C SER A 159 -1.11 -18.54 -6.48
N LYS A 160 -1.29 -18.81 -5.17
CA LYS A 160 -2.48 -19.49 -4.64
C LYS A 160 -3.79 -18.76 -4.97
N TYR A 161 -3.76 -17.43 -5.05
CA TYR A 161 -4.92 -16.59 -5.36
C TYR A 161 -4.91 -16.07 -6.80
N GLU A 162 -4.25 -16.79 -7.71
CA GLU A 162 -4.26 -16.55 -9.16
C GLU A 162 -3.64 -15.22 -9.60
N PHE A 163 -2.74 -14.65 -8.79
CA PHE A 163 -1.80 -13.63 -9.25
C PHE A 163 -0.50 -14.31 -9.74
N PRO A 164 0.24 -13.70 -10.69
CA PRO A 164 1.47 -14.30 -11.22
C PRO A 164 2.64 -14.13 -10.24
N GLY A 165 2.59 -14.80 -9.08
CA GLY A 165 3.46 -14.56 -7.92
C GLY A 165 4.97 -14.56 -8.23
N ASP A 166 5.42 -15.37 -9.18
CA ASP A 166 6.84 -15.46 -9.58
C ASP A 166 7.29 -14.27 -10.44
N ASP A 167 6.39 -13.66 -11.21
CA ASP A 167 6.70 -12.58 -12.14
C ASP A 167 6.45 -11.18 -11.56
N LEU A 168 5.79 -11.09 -10.40
CA LEU A 168 5.48 -9.82 -9.76
C LEU A 168 6.72 -9.17 -9.10
N PRO A 169 6.88 -7.84 -9.21
CA PRO A 169 7.96 -7.13 -8.53
C PRO A 169 7.79 -7.20 -7.01
N ILE A 170 8.86 -7.58 -6.31
CA ILE A 170 8.98 -7.52 -4.86
C ILE A 170 10.12 -6.56 -4.51
N ILE A 171 9.78 -5.46 -3.85
CA ILE A 171 10.73 -4.42 -3.46
C ILE A 171 10.99 -4.58 -1.96
N LYS A 172 12.24 -4.83 -1.59
CA LYS A 172 12.70 -4.90 -0.19
C LYS A 172 13.11 -3.51 0.29
N GLY A 173 12.68 -3.11 1.48
CA GLY A 173 13.07 -1.81 2.03
C GLY A 173 12.54 -1.52 3.42
N SER A 174 12.72 -0.27 3.82
CA SER A 174 12.17 0.28 5.05
C SER A 174 11.46 1.58 4.73
N ALA A 175 10.20 1.69 5.12
CA ALA A 175 9.40 2.88 4.90
C ALA A 175 9.64 4.00 5.94
N ARG A 176 10.29 3.70 7.06
CA ARG A 176 10.54 4.67 8.15
C ARG A 176 11.76 5.55 7.89
#